data_AF-A0A803MMW7-F1
#
_entry.id   AF-A0A803MMW7-F1
#
_cell.length_a   1.000
_cell.length_b   1.000
_cell.length_c   1.000
_cell.angle_alpha   90.00
_cell.angle_beta   90.00
_cell.angle_gamma   90.00
#
_symmetry.space_group_name_H-M   'P 1'
#
loop_
_entity.id
_entity.type
_entity.pdbx_description
1 polymer ?
#
loop_
_entity_poly.entity_id
_entity_poly.type
_entity_poly.pdbx_seq_one_letter_code
_entity_poly.pdbx_strand_id
1 'polypeptide(L)'
;MSKYHYYFRSGNLDTFAVKGNCLRGPLCSMTLSHDNTGVSPGWYVDYVEVTSIAPSRGCRKINFPVNAWLAVDEPPFGTASRGVCLCDEIIRDDVYAPS
;
A
#
# COMPACT_ATOMS: atom_id res chain seq x y z
N MET A 1 4.99 1.08 20.55
CA MET A 1 4.30 -0.18 20.18
C MET A 1 4.36 -1.10 21.38
N SER A 2 3.20 -1.58 21.89
CA SER A 2 3.18 -2.53 23.01
C SER A 2 3.77 -3.88 22.63
N LYS A 3 4.19 -4.65 23.65
CA LYS A 3 4.90 -5.93 23.52
C LYS A 3 4.07 -7.05 22.85
N TYR A 4 2.76 -6.86 22.66
CA TYR A 4 1.82 -7.91 22.19
C TYR A 4 0.86 -7.45 21.07
N HIS A 5 1.32 -6.60 20.15
CA HIS A 5 0.54 -6.33 18.95
C HIS A 5 0.77 -7.42 17.91
N TYR A 6 -0.30 -8.15 17.61
CA TYR A 6 -0.36 -9.05 16.46
C TYR A 6 -0.77 -8.21 15.25
N TYR A 7 0.16 -8.04 14.31
CA TYR A 7 -0.08 -7.33 13.06
C TYR A 7 -0.98 -8.15 12.12
N PHE A 8 -1.63 -7.46 11.20
CA PHE A 8 -2.41 -8.03 10.09
C PHE A 8 -3.63 -8.85 10.53
N ARG A 9 -4.25 -8.48 11.65
CA ARG A 9 -5.52 -9.09 12.06
C ARG A 9 -6.68 -8.47 11.29
N SER A 10 -7.70 -9.29 11.01
CA SER A 10 -8.96 -8.82 10.44
C SER A 10 -9.55 -7.67 11.27
N GLY A 11 -10.01 -6.62 10.59
CA GLY A 11 -10.59 -5.42 11.21
C GLY A 11 -9.58 -4.44 11.84
N ASN A 12 -8.27 -4.74 11.79
CA ASN A 12 -7.24 -3.82 12.27
C ASN A 12 -6.64 -2.98 11.14
N LEU A 13 -6.28 -1.74 11.47
CA LEU A 13 -5.40 -0.90 10.65
C LEU A 13 -4.03 -0.83 11.32
N ASP A 14 -3.00 -1.33 10.64
CA ASP A 14 -1.62 -1.28 11.10
C ASP A 14 -0.83 -0.21 10.34
N THR A 15 -0.04 0.58 11.06
CA THR A 15 0.77 1.67 10.49
C THR A 15 2.26 1.42 10.72
N PHE A 16 3.04 1.58 9.66
CA PHE A 16 4.48 1.35 9.67
C PHE A 16 5.23 2.58 9.15
N ALA A 17 6.40 2.86 9.71
CA ALA A 17 7.32 3.87 9.21
C ALA A 17 8.54 3.18 8.59
N VAL A 18 8.78 3.43 7.30
CA VAL A 18 9.88 2.81 6.55
C VAL A 18 10.79 3.91 6.01
N LYS A 19 12.10 3.73 6.16
CA LYS A 19 13.11 4.56 5.51
C LYS A 19 13.69 3.81 4.32
N GLY A 20 13.79 4.48 3.19
CA GLY A 20 14.34 3.91 1.96
C GLY A 20 14.98 4.97 1.08
N ASN A 21 15.42 4.55 -0.09
CA ASN A 21 15.96 5.47 -1.09
C ASN A 21 14.87 6.45 -1.58
N CYS A 22 15.28 7.65 -1.94
CA CYS A 22 14.37 8.62 -2.55
C CYS A 22 13.80 8.05 -3.85
N LEU A 23 12.47 8.18 -4.03
CA LEU A 23 11.83 7.86 -5.30
C LEU A 23 12.30 8.84 -6.37
N ARG A 24 12.59 8.34 -7.57
CA ARG A 24 13.03 9.18 -8.70
C ARG A 24 11.96 10.19 -9.11
N GLY A 25 10.70 9.82 -8.96
CA GLY A 25 9.54 10.64 -9.27
C GLY A 25 8.47 10.58 -8.19
N PRO A 26 7.27 11.08 -8.51
CA PRO A 26 6.08 10.87 -7.70
C PRO A 26 5.83 9.38 -7.47
N LEU A 27 5.46 8.98 -6.25
CA LEU A 27 4.92 7.66 -5.98
C LEU A 27 3.68 7.43 -6.86
N CYS A 28 3.71 6.44 -7.74
CA CYS A 28 2.65 6.18 -8.72
C CYS A 28 2.16 4.73 -8.73
N SER A 29 2.89 3.80 -8.12
CA SER A 29 2.53 2.39 -8.09
C SER A 29 2.96 1.74 -6.79
N MET A 30 2.22 0.71 -6.39
CA MET A 30 2.49 -0.11 -5.21
C MET A 30 2.27 -1.58 -5.55
N THR A 31 3.14 -2.44 -5.01
CA THR A 31 2.91 -3.88 -4.94
C THR A 31 2.80 -4.27 -3.48
N LEU A 32 1.68 -4.86 -3.10
CA LEU A 32 1.47 -5.45 -1.78
C LEU A 32 1.57 -6.97 -1.91
N SER A 33 2.34 -7.62 -1.04
CA SER A 33 2.50 -9.08 -1.05
C SER A 33 2.72 -9.65 0.34
N HIS A 34 2.32 -10.90 0.56
CA HIS A 34 2.66 -11.69 1.75
C HIS A 34 3.28 -13.03 1.36
N ASP A 35 3.92 -13.70 2.32
CA ASP A 35 4.62 -14.98 2.11
C ASP A 35 3.70 -16.21 2.24
N ASN A 36 2.40 -15.99 2.45
CA ASN A 36 1.38 -17.03 2.64
C ASN A 36 1.63 -17.97 3.84
N THR A 37 2.40 -17.53 4.84
CA THR A 37 2.69 -18.32 6.04
C THR A 37 1.66 -18.10 7.16
N GLY A 38 1.55 -19.08 8.06
CA GLY A 38 0.67 -19.01 9.23
C GLY A 38 -0.72 -19.63 9.02
N VAL A 39 -1.59 -19.43 10.00
CA VAL A 39 -2.98 -19.94 9.97
C VAL A 39 -3.86 -18.89 9.30
N SER A 40 -4.62 -19.29 8.28
CA SER A 40 -5.50 -18.40 7.50
C SER A 40 -4.78 -17.14 7.01
N PRO A 41 -3.78 -17.28 6.12
CA PRO A 41 -2.89 -16.19 5.73
C PRO A 41 -3.55 -15.16 4.80
N GLY A 42 -4.78 -15.39 4.36
CA GLY A 42 -5.49 -14.53 3.42
C GLY A 42 -5.91 -13.20 4.03
N TRP A 43 -5.60 -12.10 3.33
CA TRP A 43 -5.98 -10.74 3.74
C TRP A 43 -6.89 -10.11 2.71
N TYR A 44 -8.11 -9.75 3.11
CA TYR A 44 -8.89 -8.80 2.34
C TYR A 44 -8.40 -7.39 2.66
N VAL A 45 -7.93 -6.68 1.64
CA VAL A 45 -7.38 -5.35 1.81
C VAL A 45 -8.25 -4.35 1.08
N ASP A 46 -8.85 -3.42 1.82
CA ASP A 46 -9.62 -2.31 1.25
C ASP A 46 -8.68 -1.35 0.51
N TYR A 47 -7.67 -0.83 1.23
CA TYR A 47 -6.72 0.14 0.71
C TYR A 47 -5.38 0.09 1.45
N VAL A 48 -4.36 0.71 0.84
CA VAL A 48 -3.11 1.08 1.50
C VAL A 48 -2.89 2.57 1.34
N GLU A 49 -2.67 3.24 2.46
CA GLU A 49 -2.38 4.67 2.49
C GLU A 49 -0.89 4.90 2.69
N VAL A 50 -0.25 5.61 1.75
CA VAL A 50 1.18 5.92 1.81
C VAL A 50 1.36 7.42 2.00
N THR A 51 1.99 7.79 3.11
CA THR A 51 2.47 9.15 3.34
C THR A 51 3.98 9.19 3.09
N SER A 52 4.37 9.87 2.01
CA SER A 52 5.76 10.12 1.66
C SER A 52 6.21 11.49 2.15
N ILE A 53 7.39 11.56 2.75
CA ILE A 53 8.00 12.80 3.21
C ILE A 53 9.36 12.92 2.52
N ALA A 54 9.58 13.99 1.75
CA ALA A 54 10.87 14.27 1.14
C ALA A 54 11.33 15.69 1.52
N PRO A 55 12.62 15.89 1.84
CA PRO A 55 13.13 17.19 2.28
C PRO A 55 12.80 18.37 1.34
N SER A 56 12.66 18.11 0.04
CA SER A 56 12.44 19.12 -1.00
C SER A 56 11.10 19.04 -1.74
N ARG A 57 10.24 18.04 -1.45
CA ARG A 57 8.95 17.85 -2.15
C ARG A 57 7.73 17.87 -1.22
N GLY A 58 7.93 18.25 0.04
CA GLY A 58 6.85 18.29 1.03
C GLY A 58 6.37 16.91 1.47
N CYS A 59 5.28 16.91 2.23
CA CYS A 59 4.56 15.70 2.62
C CYS A 59 3.47 15.42 1.58
N ARG A 60 3.42 14.21 1.04
CA ARG A 60 2.38 13.78 0.11
C ARG A 60 1.74 12.47 0.55
N LYS A 61 0.43 12.46 0.54
CA LYS A 61 -0.42 11.35 0.98
C LYS A 61 -1.17 10.78 -0.23
N ILE A 62 -1.07 9.47 -0.45
CA ILE A 62 -1.72 8.77 -1.56
C ILE A 62 -2.46 7.56 -1.02
N ASN A 63 -3.66 7.32 -1.55
CA ASN A 63 -4.46 6.14 -1.25
C ASN A 63 -4.40 5.16 -2.44
N PHE A 64 -4.00 3.92 -2.20
CA PHE A 64 -4.03 2.83 -3.17
C PHE A 64 -5.22 1.93 -2.87
N PRO A 65 -6.35 2.05 -3.59
CA PRO A 65 -7.46 1.11 -3.43
C PRO A 65 -7.04 -0.28 -3.92
N VAL A 66 -7.24 -1.29 -3.08
CA VAL A 66 -6.90 -2.69 -3.40
C VAL A 66 -8.18 -3.48 -3.65
N ASN A 67 -9.14 -3.40 -2.71
CA ASN A 67 -10.46 -4.05 -2.72
C ASN A 67 -10.42 -5.51 -3.22
N ALA A 68 -9.48 -6.29 -2.70
CA ALA A 68 -9.26 -7.67 -3.13
C ALA A 68 -8.64 -8.51 -2.02
N TRP A 69 -8.87 -9.82 -2.12
CA TRP A 69 -8.14 -10.81 -1.35
C TRP A 69 -6.70 -10.94 -1.87
N LEU A 70 -5.75 -10.86 -0.96
CA LEU A 70 -4.40 -11.41 -1.13
C LEU A 70 -4.41 -12.77 -0.46
N ALA A 71 -4.72 -13.79 -1.24
CA ALA A 71 -4.69 -15.17 -0.79
C ALA A 71 -4.48 -16.08 -2.01
N VAL A 72 -3.88 -17.23 -1.80
CA VAL A 72 -3.70 -18.22 -2.87
C VAL A 72 -4.97 -19.04 -3.11
N ASP A 73 -5.81 -19.14 -2.09
CA ASP A 73 -7.01 -19.98 -1.99
C ASP A 73 -8.33 -19.20 -2.11
N GLU A 74 -8.29 -17.87 -2.21
CA GLU A 74 -9.47 -17.02 -2.46
C GLU A 74 -9.49 -16.44 -3.89
N PRO A 75 -10.67 -16.18 -4.49
CA PRO A 75 -10.77 -15.52 -5.78
C PRO A 75 -10.15 -14.10 -5.81
N PRO A 76 -9.50 -13.67 -6.90
CA PRO A 76 -9.11 -14.45 -8.09
C PRO A 76 -7.87 -15.28 -7.77
N PHE A 77 -8.07 -16.59 -7.59
CA PHE A 77 -7.09 -17.55 -7.09
C PHE A 77 -5.68 -17.35 -7.62
N GLY A 78 -4.68 -17.69 -6.81
CA GLY A 78 -3.31 -17.89 -7.28
C GLY A 78 -2.34 -16.74 -7.05
N THR A 79 -2.65 -15.75 -6.20
CA THR A 79 -1.62 -14.77 -5.82
C THR A 79 -1.80 -14.17 -4.42
N ALA A 80 -0.74 -14.31 -3.62
CA ALA A 80 -0.49 -13.59 -2.37
C ALA A 80 0.05 -12.16 -2.62
N SER A 81 -0.12 -11.62 -3.82
CA SER A 81 0.45 -10.35 -4.29
C SER A 81 -0.51 -9.59 -5.20
N ARG A 82 -0.53 -8.26 -5.07
CA ARG A 82 -1.37 -7.37 -5.88
C ARG A 82 -0.63 -6.07 -6.19
N GLY A 83 -0.62 -5.71 -7.48
CA GLY A 83 -0.11 -4.43 -7.97
C GLY A 83 -1.23 -3.43 -8.24
N VAL A 84 -1.00 -2.17 -7.87
CA VAL A 84 -1.88 -1.02 -8.15
C VAL A 84 -1.02 0.08 -8.76
N CYS A 85 -1.39 0.62 -9.93
CA CYS A 85 -0.76 1.81 -10.54
C CYS A 85 -1.82 2.89 -10.71
N LEU A 86 -1.50 4.07 -10.17
CA LEU A 86 -2.27 5.31 -10.22
C LEU A 86 -1.54 6.34 -11.09
N CYS A 87 -0.70 5.86 -11.99
CA CYS A 87 0.27 6.67 -12.73
C CYS A 87 -0.44 7.73 -13.60
N ASP A 88 -1.54 7.35 -14.25
CA ASP A 88 -2.35 8.26 -15.07
C ASP A 88 -3.16 9.28 -14.25
N GLU A 89 -3.57 8.92 -13.03
CA GLU A 89 -4.35 9.78 -12.14
C GLU A 89 -3.44 10.84 -11.49
N ILE A 90 -2.27 10.42 -11.01
CA ILE A 90 -1.32 11.31 -10.33
C ILE A 90 -0.68 12.30 -11.29
N ILE A 91 -0.41 11.91 -12.54
CA ILE A 91 0.10 12.85 -13.55
C ILE A 91 -0.91 13.97 -13.82
N ARG A 92 -2.21 13.70 -13.77
CA ARG A 92 -3.23 14.75 -13.95
C ARG A 92 -3.20 15.76 -12.79
N ASP A 93 -3.10 15.27 -11.56
CA ASP A 93 -3.10 16.14 -10.37
C ASP A 93 -1.83 16.98 -10.25
N ASP A 94 -0.65 16.42 -10.59
CA ASP A 94 0.62 17.16 -10.56
C ASP A 94 0.72 18.20 -11.71
N VAL A 95 0.04 17.98 -12.86
CA VAL A 95 0.01 18.94 -13.99
C VAL A 95 -1.01 20.07 -13.79
N TYR A 96 -2.08 19.83 -13.02
CA TYR A 96 -3.15 20.81 -12.76
C TYR A 96 -3.10 21.45 -11.36
N ALA A 97 -2.07 21.17 -10.55
CA ALA A 97 -1.89 21.87 -9.28
C ALA A 97 -1.69 23.38 -9.52
N PRO A 98 -2.58 24.27 -9.05
CA PRO A 98 -2.42 25.70 -9.25
C PRO A 98 -1.17 26.19 -8.50
N SER A 99 -0.37 26.99 -9.20
CA SER A 99 0.84 27.67 -8.73
C SER A 99 0.62 28.54 -7.50
#